data_AF-A0A6G1RPE8-F1
#
_entry.id   AF-A0A6G1RPE8-F1
#
_cell.length_a   1.000
_cell.length_b   1.000
_cell.length_c   1.000
_cell.angle_alpha   90.00
_cell.angle_beta   90.00
_cell.angle_gamma   90.00
#
_symmetry.space_group_name_H-M   'P 1'
#
loop_
_entity.id
_entity.type
_entity.pdbx_description
1 polymer ?
#
loop_
_entity_poly.entity_id
_entity_poly.type
_entity_poly.pdbx_seq_one_letter_code
_entity_poly.pdbx_strand_id
1 'polypeptide(L)'
;KKYCLKVVLKLAWDHYCWCPKLKLGISLEVNKKQLQVKLCPLRVENEEQINPKIWYTPETTGKLNIKPFVVVIKDPEIPVQIKQYPLFEEGRRGLKPEIERLLKQGLLKPCMSSFNTPILTVKKADGKYRLVHDLREINKRTITRFPVVANPHTLLSQLGPTDKWYSVIVLKDAFWACLLEESCRQYFALEWEDPDIHRKQQLQWTVLPQGFTESPNLFGQALEQLL
;
A
#
# COMPACT_ATOMS: atom_id res chain seq x y z
N LYS A 1 3.81 -31.79 -10.73
CA LYS A 1 4.17 -30.98 -9.53
C LYS A 1 2.87 -30.49 -8.91
N LYS A 2 2.70 -30.59 -7.58
CA LYS A 2 1.54 -30.03 -6.87
C LYS A 2 1.92 -28.67 -6.32
N TYR A 3 1.07 -27.66 -6.52
CA TYR A 3 1.25 -26.33 -5.95
C TYR A 3 0.03 -26.01 -5.10
N CYS A 4 0.23 -25.65 -3.83
CA CYS A 4 -0.86 -25.26 -2.95
C CYS A 4 -0.85 -23.74 -2.78
N LEU A 5 -1.95 -23.09 -3.15
CA LEU A 5 -2.15 -21.65 -2.97
C LEU A 5 -3.09 -21.44 -1.77
N LYS A 6 -2.70 -20.55 -0.85
CA LYS A 6 -3.61 -20.03 0.18
C LYS A 6 -4.56 -19.08 -0.49
N VAL A 7 -5.86 -19.37 -0.48
CA VAL A 7 -6.86 -18.41 -0.96
C VAL A 7 -7.86 -18.16 0.15
N VAL A 8 -7.81 -16.96 0.73
CA VAL A 8 -8.85 -16.52 1.66
C VAL A 8 -10.03 -16.05 0.82
N LEU A 9 -10.96 -16.97 0.53
CA LEU A 9 -12.20 -16.64 -0.17
C LEU A 9 -13.13 -15.92 0.81
N LYS A 10 -13.39 -14.65 0.55
CA LYS A 10 -14.59 -13.96 1.06
C LYS A 10 -15.72 -14.28 0.10
N LEU A 11 -16.50 -15.31 0.43
CA LEU A 11 -17.70 -15.66 -0.33
C LEU A 11 -18.76 -14.58 -0.05
N ALA A 12 -19.18 -13.87 -1.09
CA ALA A 12 -20.38 -13.06 -1.07
C ALA A 12 -21.56 -14.00 -1.36
N TRP A 13 -22.51 -14.09 -0.43
CA TRP A 13 -23.80 -14.74 -0.64
C TRP A 13 -24.87 -13.70 -0.35
N ASP A 14 -25.52 -13.24 -1.41
CA ASP A 14 -26.60 -12.26 -1.46
C ASP A 14 -26.37 -10.90 -0.77
N HIS A 15 -27.13 -9.91 -1.25
CA HIS A 15 -26.84 -8.49 -1.25
C HIS A 15 -26.46 -7.79 0.08
N TYR A 16 -26.50 -8.44 1.25
CA TYR A 16 -26.24 -7.76 2.54
C TYR A 16 -25.58 -8.60 3.66
N CYS A 17 -25.03 -9.79 3.40
CA CYS A 17 -24.43 -10.61 4.48
C CYS A 17 -22.98 -11.05 4.21
N TRP A 18 -22.04 -10.54 5.02
CA TRP A 18 -20.66 -11.03 5.08
C TRP A 18 -20.59 -12.30 5.95
N CYS A 19 -20.38 -13.45 5.33
CA CYS A 19 -20.19 -14.73 6.02
C CYS A 19 -18.82 -14.77 6.77
N PRO A 20 -18.67 -15.51 7.89
CA PRO A 20 -17.37 -15.75 8.52
C PRO A 20 -16.31 -16.24 7.53
N LYS A 21 -15.05 -15.80 7.72
CA LYS A 21 -13.92 -16.11 6.83
C LYS A 21 -13.68 -17.62 6.74
N LEU A 22 -14.14 -18.26 5.68
CA LEU A 22 -13.80 -19.65 5.37
C LEU A 22 -12.37 -19.71 4.80
N LYS A 23 -11.47 -20.45 5.46
CA LYS A 23 -10.10 -20.67 4.97
C LYS A 23 -10.08 -21.91 4.07
N LEU A 24 -9.99 -21.69 2.76
CA LEU A 24 -9.86 -22.76 1.77
C LEU A 24 -8.45 -22.74 1.16
N GLY A 25 -7.95 -23.92 0.79
CA GLY A 25 -6.75 -24.09 -0.01
C GLY A 25 -7.14 -24.42 -1.44
N ILE A 26 -6.45 -23.83 -2.41
CA ILE A 26 -6.53 -24.28 -3.81
C ILE A 26 -5.31 -25.15 -4.07
N SER A 27 -5.54 -26.45 -4.31
CA SER A 27 -4.51 -27.37 -4.77
C SER A 27 -4.54 -27.40 -6.30
N LEU A 28 -3.43 -27.03 -6.92
CA LEU A 28 -3.20 -27.14 -8.36
C LEU A 28 -2.38 -28.40 -8.61
N GLU A 29 -3.01 -29.43 -9.17
CA GLU A 29 -2.35 -30.66 -9.61
C GLU A 29 -2.16 -30.63 -11.12
N VAL A 30 -0.92 -30.51 -11.58
CA VAL A 30 -0.59 -30.60 -13.02
C VAL A 30 -0.32 -32.06 -13.38
N ASN A 31 -1.20 -32.66 -14.18
CA ASN A 31 -1.05 -34.04 -14.67
C ASN A 31 -1.11 -34.06 -16.21
N LYS A 32 -0.05 -34.56 -16.86
CA LYS A 32 0.01 -34.85 -18.31
C LYS A 32 -0.67 -33.80 -19.23
N LYS A 33 -0.35 -32.51 -19.03
CA LYS A 33 -0.91 -31.33 -19.75
C LYS A 33 -2.33 -30.86 -19.36
N GLN A 34 -2.94 -31.42 -18.33
CA GLN A 34 -4.17 -30.89 -17.72
C GLN A 34 -3.88 -30.30 -16.34
N LEU A 35 -4.35 -29.08 -16.11
CA LEU A 35 -4.37 -28.42 -14.81
C LEU A 35 -5.64 -28.85 -14.08
N GLN A 36 -5.53 -29.62 -13.01
CA GLN A 36 -6.66 -29.99 -12.17
C GLN A 36 -6.69 -29.08 -10.94
N VAL A 37 -7.71 -28.23 -10.84
CA VAL A 37 -7.93 -27.34 -9.70
C VAL A 37 -8.84 -28.06 -8.71
N LYS A 38 -8.37 -28.25 -7.48
CA LYS A 38 -9.17 -28.80 -6.38
C LYS A 38 -9.27 -27.78 -5.26
N LEU A 39 -10.49 -27.45 -4.87
CA LEU A 39 -10.78 -26.73 -3.63
C LEU A 39 -10.70 -27.74 -2.49
N CYS A 40 -9.84 -27.48 -1.52
CA CYS A 40 -9.66 -28.32 -0.35
C CYS A 40 -9.79 -27.47 0.92
N PRO A 41 -10.29 -28.03 2.04
CA PRO A 41 -10.11 -27.39 3.34
C PRO A 41 -8.63 -27.13 3.58
N LEU A 42 -8.26 -25.92 3.96
CA LEU A 42 -6.85 -25.58 4.21
C LEU A 42 -6.38 -26.33 5.47
N ARG A 43 -5.63 -27.42 5.29
CA ARG A 43 -5.01 -28.17 6.39
C ARG A 43 -3.67 -27.53 6.78
N VAL A 44 -3.19 -27.81 7.99
CA VAL A 44 -1.90 -27.29 8.50
C VAL A 44 -0.74 -27.69 7.56
N GLU A 45 -0.75 -28.93 7.08
CA GLU A 45 0.21 -29.46 6.08
C GLU A 45 0.24 -28.65 4.78
N ASN A 46 -0.87 -28.02 4.39
CA ASN A 46 -0.95 -27.15 3.22
C ASN A 46 -0.36 -25.77 3.49
N GLU A 47 -0.43 -25.28 4.73
CA GLU A 47 0.18 -24.01 5.15
C GLU A 47 1.71 -24.08 5.16
N GLU A 48 2.29 -25.23 5.48
CA GLU A 48 3.75 -25.44 5.44
C GLU A 48 4.32 -25.36 4.02
N GLN A 49 3.51 -25.66 2.99
CA GLN A 49 3.92 -25.56 1.58
C GLN A 49 3.81 -24.14 1.01
N ILE A 50 3.19 -23.21 1.74
CA ILE A 50 3.00 -21.85 1.30
C ILE A 50 4.26 -21.05 1.61
N ASN A 51 4.89 -20.51 0.57
CA ASN A 51 6.11 -19.73 0.74
C ASN A 51 5.85 -18.51 1.66
N PRO A 52 6.42 -18.49 2.87
CA PRO A 52 6.11 -17.46 3.87
C PRO A 52 6.65 -16.09 3.45
N LYS A 53 7.57 -16.02 2.47
CA LYS A 53 8.14 -14.77 1.98
C LYS A 53 7.22 -14.00 1.03
N ILE A 54 6.19 -14.64 0.48
CA ILE A 54 5.31 -14.04 -0.54
C ILE A 54 4.14 -13.28 0.11
N TRP A 55 3.68 -13.75 1.28
CA TRP A 55 2.48 -13.22 1.90
C TRP A 55 2.80 -12.14 2.92
N TYR A 56 1.98 -11.09 2.93
CA TYR A 56 2.13 -9.98 3.86
C TYR A 56 2.08 -10.44 5.32
N THR A 57 3.03 -9.93 6.11
CA THR A 57 2.99 -9.93 7.58
C THR A 57 3.20 -8.49 8.09
N PRO A 58 2.72 -8.13 9.29
CA PRO A 58 2.93 -6.78 9.83
C PRO A 58 4.39 -6.34 9.94
N GLU A 59 5.31 -7.30 10.05
CA GLU A 59 6.75 -7.10 10.21
C GLU A 59 7.47 -6.96 8.87
N THR A 60 6.82 -7.34 7.76
CA THR A 60 7.42 -7.33 6.42
C THR A 60 6.96 -6.11 5.63
N THR A 61 7.89 -5.55 4.85
CA THR A 61 7.60 -4.51 3.86
C THR A 61 8.16 -4.98 2.53
N GLY A 62 7.30 -5.04 1.51
CA GLY A 62 7.76 -5.27 0.14
C GLY A 62 8.66 -4.12 -0.31
N LYS A 63 9.68 -4.42 -1.11
CA LYS A 63 10.51 -3.43 -1.81
C LYS A 63 10.68 -3.89 -3.25
N LEU A 64 10.40 -3.00 -4.20
CA LEU A 64 10.64 -3.28 -5.61
C LEU A 64 12.12 -3.06 -5.93
N ASN A 65 12.69 -3.95 -6.74
CA ASN A 65 14.06 -3.81 -7.24
C ASN A 65 14.08 -2.98 -8.53
N ILE A 66 13.68 -1.71 -8.42
CA ILE A 66 13.64 -0.73 -9.52
C ILE A 66 14.31 0.57 -9.07
N LYS A 67 14.65 1.44 -10.03
CA LYS A 67 15.17 2.76 -9.70
C LYS A 67 14.14 3.55 -8.88
N PRO A 68 14.58 4.29 -7.85
CA PRO A 68 13.68 5.16 -7.09
C PRO A 68 12.98 6.18 -7.99
N PHE A 69 11.74 6.48 -7.67
CA PHE A 69 10.93 7.42 -8.43
C PHE A 69 11.32 8.86 -8.15
N VAL A 70 11.37 9.66 -9.21
CA VAL A 70 11.56 11.11 -9.13
C VAL A 70 10.20 11.79 -9.31
N VAL A 71 9.83 12.61 -8.34
CA VAL A 71 8.64 13.47 -8.40
C VAL A 71 9.07 14.87 -8.78
N VAL A 72 8.35 15.47 -9.73
CA VAL A 72 8.58 16.84 -10.19
C VAL A 72 7.37 17.69 -9.85
N ILE A 73 7.60 18.84 -9.23
CA ILE A 73 6.59 19.84 -8.92
C ILE A 73 6.90 21.14 -9.67
N LYS A 74 5.86 21.91 -9.96
CA LYS A 74 5.96 23.29 -10.45
C LYS A 74 6.52 24.17 -9.32
N ASP A 75 7.39 25.09 -9.70
CA ASP A 75 8.01 26.07 -8.81
C ASP A 75 8.64 25.42 -7.55
N PRO A 76 9.61 24.50 -7.71
CA PRO A 76 10.21 23.77 -6.58
C PRO A 76 10.94 24.68 -5.59
N GLU A 77 11.35 25.87 -6.03
CA GLU A 77 11.98 26.90 -5.19
C GLU A 77 11.02 27.54 -4.18
N ILE A 78 9.70 27.43 -4.40
CA ILE A 78 8.67 27.98 -3.51
C ILE A 78 8.17 26.85 -2.61
N PRO A 79 8.61 26.76 -1.34
CA PRO A 79 8.20 25.66 -0.47
C PRO A 79 6.71 25.72 -0.12
N VAL A 80 6.07 24.55 -0.05
CA VAL A 80 4.72 24.42 0.53
C VAL A 80 4.88 24.28 2.04
N GLN A 81 4.50 25.31 2.80
CA GLN A 81 4.61 25.34 4.25
C GLN A 81 3.24 25.47 4.90
N ILE A 82 2.59 24.34 5.14
CA ILE A 82 1.30 24.29 5.83
C ILE A 82 1.54 23.80 7.25
N LYS A 83 1.06 24.57 8.23
CA LYS A 83 1.18 24.21 9.65
C LYS A 83 0.37 22.95 9.94
N GLN A 84 0.91 22.11 10.82
CA GLN A 84 0.19 20.94 11.32
C GLN A 84 -1.12 21.36 11.99
N TYR A 85 -2.21 20.72 11.60
CA TYR A 85 -3.50 20.89 12.27
C TYR A 85 -3.41 20.36 13.71
N PRO A 86 -4.09 20.99 14.68
CA PRO A 86 -4.18 20.44 16.02
C PRO A 86 -4.74 19.01 15.98
N LEU A 87 -3.96 18.05 16.48
CA LEU A 87 -4.41 16.68 16.67
C LEU A 87 -4.96 16.52 18.09
N PHE A 88 -6.01 15.72 18.25
CA PHE A 88 -6.48 15.33 19.59
C PHE A 88 -5.48 14.36 20.23
N GLU A 89 -5.40 14.35 21.56
CA GLU A 89 -4.48 13.47 22.29
C GLU A 89 -4.76 11.99 22.01
N GLU A 90 -6.04 11.57 22.00
CA GLU A 90 -6.44 10.20 21.61
C GLU A 90 -5.93 9.85 20.22
N GLY A 91 -6.01 10.79 19.26
CA GLY A 91 -5.51 10.60 17.90
C GLY A 91 -4.00 10.44 17.84
N ARG A 92 -3.24 11.26 18.57
CA ARG A 92 -1.77 11.12 18.67
C ARG A 92 -1.38 9.78 19.30
N ARG A 93 -1.98 9.41 20.43
CA ARG A 93 -1.72 8.11 21.09
C ARG A 93 -2.06 6.94 20.17
N GLY A 94 -3.16 7.04 19.43
CA GLY A 94 -3.57 6.03 18.45
C GLY A 94 -2.62 5.90 17.25
N LEU A 95 -1.99 7.01 16.80
CA LEU A 95 -1.04 6.99 15.69
C LEU A 95 0.39 6.61 16.09
N LYS A 96 0.77 6.79 17.36
CA LYS A 96 2.14 6.54 17.82
C LYS A 96 2.69 5.16 17.41
N PRO A 97 1.98 4.03 17.62
CA PRO A 97 2.48 2.72 17.21
C PRO A 97 2.71 2.60 15.69
N GLU A 98 1.89 3.28 14.90
CA GLU A 98 2.01 3.28 13.45
C GLU A 98 3.21 4.13 12.99
N ILE A 99 3.42 5.31 13.57
CA ILE A 99 4.60 6.15 13.29
C ILE A 99 5.89 5.42 13.66
N GLU A 100 5.95 4.79 14.83
CA GLU A 100 7.11 4.00 15.27
C GLU A 100 7.39 2.82 14.33
N ARG A 101 6.34 2.12 13.88
CA ARG A 101 6.46 1.04 12.89
C ARG A 101 7.03 1.55 11.56
N LEU A 102 6.51 2.67 11.05
CA LEU A 102 6.97 3.29 9.81
C LEU A 102 8.43 3.75 9.90
N LEU A 103 8.85 4.31 11.04
CA LEU A 103 10.24 4.68 11.32
C LEU A 103 11.15 3.45 11.39
N LYS A 104 10.75 2.40 12.13
CA LYS A 104 11.50 1.14 12.25
C LYS A 104 11.70 0.45 10.90
N GLN A 105 10.70 0.50 10.02
CA GLN A 105 10.77 -0.04 8.65
C GLN A 105 11.53 0.87 7.67
N GLY A 106 11.89 2.09 8.10
CA GLY A 106 12.57 3.09 7.28
C GLY A 106 11.70 3.70 6.18
N LEU A 107 10.37 3.58 6.29
CA LEU A 107 9.38 4.19 5.39
C LEU A 107 9.21 5.69 5.67
N LEU A 108 9.38 6.07 6.94
CA LEU A 108 9.58 7.43 7.39
C LEU A 108 11.01 7.60 7.89
N LYS A 109 11.56 8.79 7.70
CA LYS A 109 12.85 9.21 8.30
C LYS A 109 12.76 10.63 8.85
N PRO A 110 13.46 10.95 9.94
CA PRO A 110 13.63 12.33 10.38
C PRO A 110 14.25 13.19 9.29
N CYS A 111 13.81 14.44 9.18
CA CYS A 111 14.32 15.40 8.21
C CYS A 111 14.27 16.85 8.75
N MET A 112 14.87 17.77 8.01
CA MET A 112 14.78 19.21 8.20
C MET A 112 14.51 19.84 6.82
N SER A 113 13.26 19.76 6.37
CA SER A 113 12.78 20.23 5.08
C SER A 113 12.19 21.64 5.20
N SER A 114 12.35 22.43 4.15
CA SER A 114 11.63 23.70 4.00
C SER A 114 10.15 23.49 3.70
N PHE A 115 9.74 22.31 3.24
CA PHE A 115 8.35 21.93 2.99
C PHE A 115 7.71 21.33 4.24
N ASN A 116 6.39 21.48 4.38
CA ASN A 116 5.61 20.78 5.39
C ASN A 116 4.15 20.69 4.93
N THR A 117 3.56 19.50 5.04
CA THR A 117 2.13 19.27 4.88
C THR A 117 1.54 18.55 6.10
N PRO A 118 0.27 18.85 6.48
CA PRO A 118 -0.29 18.35 7.72
C PRO A 118 -0.74 16.90 7.57
N ILE A 119 -0.73 16.17 8.68
CA ILE A 119 -1.38 14.88 8.80
C ILE A 119 -2.71 14.99 9.56
N LEU A 120 -3.59 14.03 9.31
CA LEU A 120 -4.88 13.86 9.95
C LEU A 120 -4.97 12.46 10.56
N THR A 121 -5.67 12.36 11.69
CA THR A 121 -5.99 11.10 12.35
C THR A 121 -7.40 10.67 11.95
N VAL A 122 -7.56 9.49 11.35
CA VAL A 122 -8.89 8.94 11.03
C VAL A 122 -9.10 7.65 11.81
N LYS A 123 -10.17 7.61 12.62
CA LYS A 123 -10.58 6.39 13.34
C LYS A 123 -11.30 5.46 12.38
N LYS A 124 -10.85 4.22 12.30
CA LYS A 124 -11.46 3.16 11.50
C LYS A 124 -12.58 2.48 12.30
N ALA A 125 -13.45 1.75 11.61
CA ALA A 125 -14.53 0.98 12.24
C ALA A 125 -14.03 -0.09 13.23
N ASP A 126 -12.78 -0.55 13.08
CA ASP A 126 -12.12 -1.49 13.99
C ASP A 126 -11.52 -0.80 15.24
N GLY A 127 -11.77 0.50 15.43
CA GLY A 127 -11.25 1.30 16.53
C GLY A 127 -9.81 1.77 16.36
N LYS A 128 -9.08 1.29 15.34
CA LYS A 128 -7.68 1.68 15.09
C LYS A 128 -7.61 3.05 14.41
N TYR A 129 -6.51 3.75 14.63
CA TYR A 129 -6.23 5.03 13.98
C TYR A 129 -5.40 4.81 12.73
N ARG A 130 -5.69 5.59 11.69
CA ARG A 130 -4.94 5.63 10.44
C ARG A 130 -4.37 7.04 10.24
N LEU A 131 -3.11 7.08 9.84
CA LEU A 131 -2.48 8.31 9.37
C LEU A 131 -2.97 8.63 7.96
N VAL A 132 -3.50 9.84 7.78
CA VAL A 132 -3.84 10.40 6.48
C VAL A 132 -2.97 11.62 6.25
N HIS A 133 -2.13 11.59 5.22
CA HIS A 133 -1.28 12.71 4.85
C HIS A 133 -2.04 13.61 3.87
N ASP A 134 -2.26 14.87 4.24
CA ASP A 134 -2.93 15.82 3.38
C ASP A 134 -1.97 16.43 2.36
N LEU A 135 -1.91 15.79 1.20
CA LEU A 135 -1.02 16.17 0.10
C LEU A 135 -1.70 17.08 -0.93
N ARG A 136 -2.84 17.71 -0.62
CA ARG A 136 -3.61 18.50 -1.60
C ARG A 136 -2.78 19.60 -2.26
N GLU A 137 -2.02 20.39 -1.49
CA GLU A 137 -1.21 21.47 -2.05
C GLU A 137 -0.01 20.96 -2.85
N ILE A 138 0.59 19.83 -2.44
CA ILE A 138 1.64 19.16 -3.22
C ILE A 138 1.07 18.64 -4.54
N ASN A 139 -0.09 17.99 -4.49
CA ASN A 139 -0.78 17.45 -5.66
C ASN A 139 -1.12 18.55 -6.68
N LYS A 140 -1.57 19.74 -6.24
CA LYS A 140 -1.83 20.89 -7.14
C LYS A 140 -0.60 21.35 -7.92
N ARG A 141 0.59 21.25 -7.30
CA ARG A 141 1.86 21.64 -7.92
C ARG A 141 2.53 20.50 -8.67
N THR A 142 2.08 19.26 -8.50
CA THR A 142 2.71 18.10 -9.14
C THR A 142 2.53 18.16 -10.66
N ILE A 143 3.62 17.92 -11.39
CA ILE A 143 3.56 17.74 -12.84
C ILE A 143 3.16 16.29 -13.10
N THR A 144 1.88 16.11 -13.46
CA THR A 144 1.28 14.79 -13.70
C THR A 144 1.74 14.22 -15.04
N ARG A 145 2.09 12.94 -15.06
CA ARG A 145 2.38 12.18 -16.29
C ARG A 145 1.08 11.71 -16.94
N PHE A 146 1.17 11.26 -18.18
CA PHE A 146 0.04 10.61 -18.82
C PHE A 146 -0.38 9.37 -18.01
N PRO A 147 -1.68 9.20 -17.68
CA PRO A 147 -2.15 8.06 -16.92
C PRO A 147 -2.11 6.81 -17.81
N VAL A 148 -1.27 5.83 -17.44
CA VAL A 148 -1.18 4.55 -18.17
C VAL A 148 -2.10 3.47 -17.60
N VAL A 149 -2.72 3.71 -16.44
CA VAL A 149 -3.59 2.75 -15.78
C VAL A 149 -4.91 2.64 -16.56
N ALA A 150 -5.11 1.50 -17.23
CA ALA A 150 -6.33 1.23 -17.98
C ALA A 150 -7.57 1.21 -17.09
N ASN A 151 -8.71 1.60 -17.67
CA ASN A 151 -10.01 1.52 -17.01
C ASN A 151 -10.34 0.05 -16.65
N PRO A 152 -10.86 -0.24 -15.43
CA PRO A 152 -11.29 -1.59 -15.06
C PRO A 152 -12.18 -2.29 -16.09
N HIS A 153 -13.09 -1.57 -16.76
CA HIS A 153 -13.93 -2.15 -17.81
C HIS A 153 -13.13 -2.64 -19.02
N THR A 154 -12.11 -1.87 -19.43
CA THR A 154 -11.20 -2.26 -20.51
C THR A 154 -10.40 -3.49 -20.12
N LEU A 155 -9.88 -3.55 -18.88
CA LEU A 155 -9.13 -4.71 -18.38
C LEU A 155 -10.01 -5.96 -18.29
N LEU A 156 -11.25 -5.83 -17.80
CA LEU A 156 -12.19 -6.95 -17.70
C LEU A 156 -12.66 -7.44 -19.08
N SER A 157 -12.74 -6.56 -20.08
CA SER A 157 -13.10 -6.94 -21.45
C SER A 157 -12.06 -7.82 -22.15
N GLN A 158 -10.83 -7.86 -21.63
CA GLN A 158 -9.77 -8.75 -22.14
C GLN A 158 -9.94 -10.20 -21.66
N LEU A 159 -10.79 -10.45 -20.66
CA LEU A 159 -11.06 -11.80 -20.19
C LEU A 159 -11.93 -12.54 -21.21
N GLY A 160 -11.46 -13.71 -21.65
CA GLY A 160 -12.16 -14.48 -22.67
C GLY A 160 -13.42 -15.13 -22.09
N PRO A 161 -14.50 -15.30 -22.87
CA PRO A 161 -15.69 -16.02 -22.42
C PRO A 161 -15.42 -17.50 -22.10
N THR A 162 -14.27 -18.02 -22.55
CA THR A 162 -13.82 -19.40 -22.34
C THR A 162 -13.05 -19.59 -21.03
N ASP A 163 -12.63 -18.52 -20.37
CA ASP A 163 -11.87 -18.58 -19.12
C ASP A 163 -12.80 -18.92 -17.96
N LYS A 164 -12.61 -20.11 -17.38
CA LYS A 164 -13.50 -20.67 -16.34
C LYS A 164 -13.01 -20.45 -14.92
N TRP A 165 -11.73 -20.10 -14.74
CA TRP A 165 -11.08 -20.04 -13.44
C TRP A 165 -10.24 -18.77 -13.34
N TYR A 166 -10.48 -18.01 -12.27
CA TYR A 166 -9.78 -16.75 -12.01
C TYR A 166 -9.14 -16.81 -10.62
N SER A 167 -8.02 -16.11 -10.46
CA SER A 167 -7.39 -15.88 -9.16
C SER A 167 -7.11 -14.38 -9.03
N VAL A 168 -7.53 -13.79 -7.92
CA VAL A 168 -7.34 -12.37 -7.64
C VAL A 168 -6.34 -12.22 -6.51
N ILE A 169 -5.23 -11.54 -6.79
CA ILE A 169 -4.21 -11.20 -5.80
C ILE A 169 -4.28 -9.70 -5.55
N VAL A 170 -4.44 -9.30 -4.30
CA VAL A 170 -4.42 -7.90 -3.89
C VAL A 170 -3.13 -7.63 -3.13
N LEU A 171 -2.32 -6.70 -3.64
CA LEU A 171 -1.06 -6.30 -3.03
C LEU A 171 -1.35 -5.36 -1.85
N LYS A 172 -0.88 -5.72 -0.66
CA LYS A 172 -1.01 -4.89 0.54
C LYS A 172 0.08 -3.81 0.53
N ASP A 173 -0.33 -2.57 0.79
CA ASP A 173 0.56 -1.39 0.92
C ASP A 173 1.52 -1.21 -0.26
N ALA A 174 1.03 -1.47 -1.47
CA ALA A 174 1.83 -1.58 -2.68
C ALA A 174 2.68 -0.33 -2.99
N PHE A 175 2.17 0.87 -2.69
CA PHE A 175 2.92 2.12 -2.87
C PHE A 175 4.16 2.20 -2.00
N TRP A 176 4.14 1.62 -0.79
CA TRP A 176 5.31 1.61 0.09
C TRP A 176 6.44 0.71 -0.43
N ALA A 177 6.18 -0.14 -1.43
CA ALA A 177 7.23 -0.89 -2.10
C ALA A 177 8.03 -0.05 -3.12
N CYS A 178 7.51 1.12 -3.49
CA CYS A 178 8.13 2.04 -4.44
C CYS A 178 8.96 3.10 -3.70
N LEU A 179 10.28 3.04 -3.86
CA LEU A 179 11.19 4.02 -3.25
C LEU A 179 11.10 5.39 -3.95
N LEU A 180 11.24 6.46 -3.18
CA LEU A 180 11.44 7.82 -3.67
C LEU A 180 12.92 8.16 -3.74
N GLU A 181 13.30 8.85 -4.79
CA GLU A 181 14.62 9.45 -4.95
C GLU A 181 14.82 10.58 -3.93
N GLU A 182 16.04 10.73 -3.42
CA GLU A 182 16.31 11.55 -2.24
C GLU A 182 16.02 13.03 -2.43
N SER A 183 16.28 13.58 -3.63
CA SER A 183 16.05 14.99 -3.94
C SER A 183 14.57 15.41 -3.82
N CYS A 184 13.64 14.47 -4.05
CA CYS A 184 12.20 14.73 -4.01
C CYS A 184 11.49 14.31 -2.71
N ARG A 185 12.18 13.65 -1.77
CA ARG A 185 11.57 13.24 -0.48
C ARG A 185 11.09 14.43 0.35
N GLN A 186 11.79 15.56 0.24
CA GLN A 186 11.50 16.79 0.96
C GLN A 186 10.06 17.28 0.73
N TYR A 187 9.46 17.02 -0.44
CA TYR A 187 8.10 17.42 -0.79
C TYR A 187 7.03 16.72 0.05
N PHE A 188 7.38 15.58 0.66
CA PHE A 188 6.48 14.77 1.46
C PHE A 188 6.83 14.83 2.95
N ALA A 189 7.38 15.96 3.39
CA ALA A 189 7.66 16.21 4.80
C ALA A 189 6.37 16.52 5.59
N LEU A 190 6.30 16.00 6.81
CA LEU A 190 5.21 16.17 7.76
C LEU A 190 5.73 16.42 9.17
N GLU A 191 4.98 17.17 9.96
CA GLU A 191 5.27 17.39 11.37
C GLU A 191 4.59 16.30 12.22
N TRP A 192 5.35 15.71 13.14
CA TRP A 192 4.86 14.77 14.13
C TRP A 192 5.25 15.24 15.54
N GLU A 193 4.30 15.19 16.45
CA GLU A 193 4.52 15.45 17.87
C GLU A 193 4.25 14.17 18.66
N ASP A 194 5.27 13.67 19.36
CA ASP A 194 5.12 12.47 20.18
C ASP A 194 4.29 12.79 21.44
N PRO A 195 3.23 12.02 21.73
CA PRO A 195 2.32 12.29 22.85
C PRO A 195 2.92 12.06 24.24
N ASP A 196 4.05 11.37 24.37
CA ASP A 196 4.66 11.06 25.67
C ASP A 196 5.81 12.00 26.03
N ILE A 197 6.63 12.38 25.03
CA ILE A 197 7.77 13.31 25.24
C ILE A 197 7.46 14.75 24.81
N HIS A 198 6.31 15.00 24.17
CA HIS A 198 5.87 16.30 23.66
C HIS A 198 6.91 17.01 22.77
N ARG A 199 7.76 16.22 22.10
CA ARG A 199 8.76 16.73 21.17
C ARG A 199 8.18 16.73 19.77
N LYS A 200 8.27 17.89 19.12
CA LYS A 200 7.99 18.05 17.70
C LYS A 200 9.20 17.66 16.88
N GLN A 201 8.96 16.93 15.80
CA GLN A 201 9.95 16.59 14.81
C GLN A 201 9.32 16.59 13.42
N GLN A 202 10.14 16.79 12.41
CA GLN A 202 9.71 16.63 11.04
C GLN A 202 10.18 15.28 10.50
N LEU A 203 9.28 14.59 9.81
CA LEU A 203 9.50 13.31 9.17
C LEU A 203 9.24 13.44 7.68
N GLN A 204 9.91 12.66 6.85
CA GLN A 204 9.63 12.57 5.43
C GLN A 204 9.46 11.12 4.99
N TRP A 205 8.65 10.92 3.95
CA TRP A 205 8.52 9.61 3.32
C TRP A 205 9.75 9.26 2.49
N THR A 206 10.20 8.01 2.59
CA THR A 206 11.25 7.44 1.73
C THR A 206 10.68 6.65 0.53
N VAL A 207 9.36 6.49 0.52
CA VAL A 207 8.57 5.69 -0.43
C VAL A 207 7.37 6.50 -0.90
N LEU A 208 6.69 6.05 -1.96
CA LEU A 208 5.48 6.73 -2.43
C LEU A 208 4.40 6.78 -1.32
N PRO A 209 3.97 7.98 -0.89
CA PRO A 209 2.98 8.10 0.16
C PRO A 209 1.57 7.82 -0.37
N GLN A 210 0.69 7.41 0.55
CA GLN A 210 -0.73 7.33 0.28
C GLN A 210 -1.33 8.74 0.24
N GLY A 211 -2.18 9.03 -0.75
CA GLY A 211 -2.77 10.36 -0.97
C GLY A 211 -2.06 11.21 -2.01
N PHE A 212 -0.90 10.76 -2.52
CA PHE A 212 -0.23 11.38 -3.66
C PHE A 212 -0.89 10.94 -4.98
N THR A 213 -1.22 11.92 -5.81
CA THR A 213 -2.02 11.72 -7.05
C THR A 213 -1.33 10.83 -8.07
N GLU A 214 0.00 10.90 -8.20
CA GLU A 214 0.74 10.07 -9.16
C GLU A 214 1.09 8.68 -8.62
N SER A 215 0.87 8.38 -7.33
CA SER A 215 1.21 7.07 -6.75
C SER A 215 0.62 5.89 -7.53
N PRO A 216 -0.67 5.89 -7.94
CA PRO A 216 -1.23 4.81 -8.76
C PRO A 216 -0.57 4.67 -10.13
N ASN A 217 -0.28 5.79 -10.80
CA ASN A 217 0.32 5.79 -12.13
C ASN A 217 1.75 5.26 -12.11
N LEU A 218 2.56 5.75 -11.16
CA LEU A 218 3.95 5.32 -10.98
C LEU A 218 4.02 3.84 -10.59
N PHE A 219 3.12 3.38 -9.71
CA PHE A 219 3.03 1.99 -9.35
C PHE A 219 2.63 1.10 -10.55
N GLY A 220 1.68 1.54 -11.38
CA GLY A 220 1.29 0.85 -12.61
C GLY A 220 2.46 0.68 -13.58
N GLN A 221 3.23 1.75 -13.82
CA GLN A 221 4.42 1.70 -14.67
C GLN A 221 5.49 0.77 -14.11
N ALA A 222 5.71 0.76 -12.79
CA ALA A 222 6.62 -0.19 -12.17
C ALA A 222 6.19 -1.65 -12.36
N LEU A 223 4.89 -1.93 -12.23
CA LEU A 223 4.38 -3.28 -12.45
C LEU A 223 4.54 -3.71 -13.90
N GLU A 224 4.25 -2.84 -14.87
CA GLU A 224 4.44 -3.12 -16.30
C GLU A 224 5.91 -3.36 -16.67
N GLN A 225 6.86 -2.70 -15.99
CA GLN A 225 8.28 -2.97 -16.19
C GLN A 225 8.76 -4.30 -15.60
N LEU A 226 8.05 -4.82 -14.59
CA LEU A 226 8.45 -6.00 -13.83
C LEU A 226 7.75 -7.30 -14.29
N LEU A 227 6.59 -7.18 -14.94
CA LEU A 227 5.76 -8.29 -15.41
C LEU A 227 5.88 -8.47 -16.93
#